data_AF-A0A6G0TM49-F1
#
_entry.id   AF-A0A6G0TM49-F1
#
_cell.length_a   1.000
_cell.length_b   1.000
_cell.length_c   1.000
_cell.angle_alpha   90.00
_cell.angle_beta   90.00
_cell.angle_gamma   90.00
#
_symmetry.space_group_name_H-M   'P 1'
#
loop_
_entity.id
_entity.type
_entity.pdbx_description
1 polymer ?
#
loop_
_entity_poly.entity_id
_entity_poly.type
_entity_poly.pdbx_seq_one_letter_code
_entity_poly.pdbx_strand_id
1 'polypeptide(L)'
;MLINLLNPNYNLPRRHKLTNTSVPLTNEKLLNETKIKIKEEAISVCLTTDCWTSINNAIQSTNRSIIDEWQLNDKIVLVVSDNATYIKSATTNLQLKHFKCFAHSLNLIVQETIVGNFKRKISGKTPTKLLLYIATRRNSTFHRLDRFVELETTVKATVTIMNADLHILTPEEWKTCKELCPVLKQFDEVTKII
;
A
#
# COMPACT_ATOMS: atom_id res chain seq x y z
N MET A 1 31.81 23.52 10.65
CA MET A 1 30.77 22.51 10.37
C MET A 1 30.65 21.62 11.60
N LEU A 2 29.45 21.44 12.16
CA LEU A 2 29.18 20.82 13.48
C LEU A 2 29.92 19.47 13.70
N ILE A 3 30.14 18.71 12.63
CA ILE A 3 30.81 17.41 12.65
C ILE A 3 32.30 17.48 13.04
N ASN A 4 33.03 18.53 12.62
CA ASN A 4 34.45 18.67 12.98
C ASN A 4 34.64 19.07 14.45
N LEU A 5 33.62 19.65 15.09
CA LEU A 5 33.62 19.95 16.52
C LEU A 5 33.39 18.68 17.36
N LEU A 6 32.60 17.74 16.85
CA LEU A 6 32.28 16.48 17.53
C LEU A 6 33.37 15.42 17.33
N ASN A 7 33.98 15.36 16.14
CA ASN A 7 35.07 14.44 15.85
C ASN A 7 36.06 15.07 14.84
N PRO A 8 37.16 15.68 15.31
CA PRO A 8 38.12 16.39 14.46
C PRO A 8 38.81 15.50 13.42
N ASN A 9 38.90 14.20 13.68
CA ASN A 9 39.56 13.24 12.77
C ASN A 9 38.60 12.69 11.71
N TYR A 10 37.31 13.05 11.76
CA TYR A 10 36.33 12.55 10.82
C TYR A 10 36.32 13.35 9.52
N ASN A 11 36.91 12.77 8.47
CA ASN A 11 36.85 13.33 7.13
C ASN A 11 35.51 13.02 6.46
N LEU A 12 34.68 14.05 6.27
CA LEU A 12 33.40 13.90 5.60
C LEU A 12 33.60 13.38 4.16
N PRO A 13 32.99 12.24 3.79
CA PRO A 13 33.12 11.70 2.45
C PRO A 13 32.49 12.63 1.41
N ARG A 14 33.16 12.79 0.26
CA ARG A 14 32.60 13.52 -0.89
C ARG A 14 31.38 12.79 -1.44
N ARG A 15 30.40 13.54 -1.96
CA ARG A 15 29.19 13.00 -2.63
C ARG A 15 29.53 11.88 -3.63
N HIS A 16 30.57 12.06 -4.45
CA HIS A 16 31.01 11.04 -5.41
C HIS A 16 31.35 9.70 -4.74
N LYS A 17 32.08 9.71 -3.62
CA LYS A 17 32.42 8.48 -2.86
C LYS A 17 31.18 7.83 -2.28
N LEU A 18 30.23 8.63 -1.78
CA LEU A 18 28.96 8.12 -1.27
C LEU A 18 28.13 7.46 -2.39
N THR A 19 27.92 8.15 -3.50
CA THR A 19 27.07 7.70 -4.61
C THR A 19 27.67 6.52 -5.37
N ASN A 20 28.97 6.54 -5.67
CA ASN A 20 29.57 5.56 -6.58
C ASN A 20 30.26 4.39 -5.86
N THR A 21 30.37 4.43 -4.52
CA THR A 21 31.13 3.41 -3.79
C THR A 21 30.42 2.99 -2.50
N SER A 22 30.23 3.90 -1.55
CA SER A 22 29.72 3.52 -0.23
C SER A 22 28.28 3.00 -0.28
N VAL A 23 27.37 3.69 -0.98
CA VAL A 23 25.97 3.26 -1.11
C VAL A 23 25.84 1.96 -1.92
N PRO A 24 26.44 1.82 -3.12
CA PRO A 24 26.37 0.57 -3.87
C PRO A 24 26.92 -0.64 -3.11
N LEU A 25 28.10 -0.51 -2.48
CA LEU A 25 28.70 -1.61 -1.71
C LEU A 25 27.83 -2.02 -0.52
N THR A 26 27.29 -1.05 0.20
CA THR A 26 26.40 -1.33 1.34
C THR A 26 25.10 -1.99 0.86
N ASN A 27 24.53 -1.48 -0.24
CA ASN A 27 23.33 -2.06 -0.84
C ASN A 27 23.56 -3.50 -1.30
N GLU A 28 24.66 -3.78 -2.00
CA GLU A 28 25.02 -5.12 -2.46
C GLU A 28 25.21 -6.08 -1.28
N LYS A 29 25.89 -5.64 -0.22
CA LYS A 29 26.06 -6.43 1.00
C LYS A 29 24.71 -6.77 1.65
N LEU A 30 23.85 -5.78 1.90
CA LEU A 30 22.53 -6.01 2.48
C LEU A 30 21.63 -6.88 1.59
N LEU A 31 21.72 -6.70 0.28
CA LEU A 31 20.98 -7.48 -0.70
C LEU A 31 21.37 -8.95 -0.63
N ASN A 32 22.67 -9.25 -0.57
CA ASN A 32 23.17 -10.62 -0.44
C ASN A 32 22.78 -11.26 0.89
N GLU A 33 22.91 -10.53 2.01
CA GLU A 33 22.48 -11.00 3.33
C GLU A 33 20.97 -11.30 3.34
N THR A 34 20.16 -10.45 2.73
CA THR A 34 18.71 -10.64 2.65
C THR A 34 18.34 -11.83 1.76
N LYS A 35 19.02 -12.02 0.63
CA LYS A 35 18.83 -13.19 -0.25
C LYS A 35 19.11 -14.49 0.50
N ILE A 36 20.19 -14.54 1.29
CA ILE A 36 20.52 -15.71 2.12
C ILE A 36 19.41 -15.99 3.14
N LYS A 37 18.99 -14.98 3.91
CA LYS A 37 17.90 -15.12 4.90
C LYS A 37 16.59 -15.60 4.27
N ILE A 38 16.20 -15.03 3.14
CA ILE A 38 14.98 -15.47 2.43
C ILE A 38 15.13 -16.91 1.95
N LYS A 39 16.32 -17.30 1.47
CA LYS A 39 16.55 -18.66 0.99
C LYS A 39 16.49 -19.69 2.11
N GLU A 40 17.15 -19.41 3.23
CA GLU A 40 17.31 -20.36 4.34
C GLU A 40 16.12 -20.38 5.30
N GLU A 41 15.54 -19.22 5.61
CA GLU A 41 14.55 -19.09 6.70
C GLU A 41 13.10 -18.93 6.18
N ALA A 42 12.90 -18.33 5.00
CA ALA A 42 11.55 -18.06 4.53
C ALA A 42 10.90 -19.32 3.94
N ILE A 43 9.83 -19.78 4.58
CA ILE A 43 8.97 -20.88 4.10
C ILE A 43 8.00 -20.37 3.03
N SER A 44 7.49 -19.15 3.21
CA SER A 44 6.50 -18.52 2.34
C SER A 44 6.71 -17.02 2.27
N VAL A 45 6.38 -16.42 1.14
CA VAL A 45 6.54 -14.99 0.85
C VAL A 45 5.24 -14.42 0.28
N CYS A 46 4.90 -13.21 0.72
CA CYS A 46 3.85 -12.39 0.12
C CYS A 46 4.51 -11.19 -0.59
N LEU A 47 4.15 -10.94 -1.84
CA LEU A 47 4.68 -9.83 -2.61
C LEU A 47 3.68 -8.66 -2.59
N THR A 48 4.11 -7.50 -2.16
CA THR A 48 3.32 -6.27 -2.24
C THR A 48 3.89 -5.37 -3.32
N THR A 49 3.09 -4.96 -4.30
CA THR A 49 3.54 -4.07 -5.38
C THR A 49 2.74 -2.78 -5.40
N ASP A 50 3.42 -1.64 -5.26
CA ASP A 50 2.88 -0.31 -5.50
C ASP A 50 3.26 0.10 -6.93
N CYS A 51 2.33 -0.07 -7.89
CA CYS A 51 2.59 0.13 -9.31
C CYS A 51 1.86 1.35 -9.84
N TRP A 52 2.59 2.41 -10.20
CA TRP A 52 2.05 3.66 -10.76
C TRP A 52 2.19 3.77 -12.30
N THR A 53 2.04 2.70 -13.07
CA THR A 53 2.18 2.78 -14.55
C THR A 53 1.25 1.84 -15.30
N SER A 54 0.69 2.34 -16.41
CA SER A 54 -0.35 1.67 -17.23
C SER A 54 0.19 0.71 -18.30
N ILE A 55 1.44 0.22 -18.17
CA ILE A 55 2.07 -0.63 -19.19
C ILE A 55 2.16 -2.08 -18.70
N ASN A 56 1.16 -2.89 -19.07
CA ASN A 56 1.00 -4.28 -18.61
C ASN A 56 2.25 -5.15 -18.85
N ASN A 57 2.87 -5.02 -20.03
CA ASN A 57 3.98 -5.88 -20.43
C ASN A 57 5.26 -5.62 -19.61
N ALA A 58 5.50 -4.37 -19.23
CA ALA A 58 6.67 -3.99 -18.44
C ALA A 58 6.57 -4.50 -17.00
N ILE A 59 5.36 -4.53 -16.44
CA ILE A 59 5.10 -5.02 -15.08
C ILE A 59 5.30 -6.53 -15.03
N GLN A 60 4.79 -7.27 -16.01
CA GLN A 60 4.95 -8.73 -16.05
C GLN A 60 6.42 -9.13 -16.18
N SER A 61 7.19 -8.50 -17.08
CA SER A 61 8.61 -8.82 -17.25
C SER A 61 9.42 -8.46 -16.01
N THR A 62 9.14 -7.32 -15.39
CA THR A 62 9.83 -6.89 -14.16
C THR A 62 9.53 -7.83 -13.00
N ASN A 63 8.26 -8.20 -12.80
CA ASN A 63 7.88 -9.14 -11.75
C ASN A 63 8.56 -10.50 -11.97
N ARG A 64 8.58 -11.01 -13.21
CA ARG A 64 9.29 -12.25 -13.53
C ARG A 64 10.78 -12.16 -13.21
N SER A 65 11.45 -11.10 -13.67
CA SER A 65 12.88 -10.90 -13.38
C SER A 65 13.18 -10.87 -11.89
N ILE A 66 12.35 -10.18 -11.09
CA ILE A 66 12.53 -10.14 -9.63
C ILE A 66 12.30 -11.52 -9.01
N ILE A 67 11.24 -12.22 -9.41
CA ILE A 67 10.94 -13.57 -8.88
C ILE A 67 12.09 -14.54 -9.16
N ASP A 68 12.67 -14.49 -10.37
CA ASP A 68 13.77 -15.33 -10.78
C ASP A 68 15.09 -14.94 -10.09
N GLU A 69 15.41 -13.63 -10.04
CA GLU A 69 16.62 -13.11 -9.39
C GLU A 69 16.67 -13.42 -7.88
N TRP A 70 15.50 -13.52 -7.25
CA TRP A 70 15.35 -13.81 -5.83
C TRP A 70 14.98 -15.28 -5.54
N GLN A 71 14.87 -16.12 -6.57
CA GLN A 71 14.52 -17.55 -6.46
C GLN A 71 13.23 -17.80 -5.65
N LEU A 72 12.18 -17.00 -5.91
CA LEU A 72 10.95 -16.99 -5.10
C LEU A 72 9.82 -17.87 -5.65
N ASN A 73 9.99 -18.47 -6.83
CA ASN A 73 8.94 -19.18 -7.57
C ASN A 73 8.11 -20.14 -6.69
N ASP A 74 8.76 -20.93 -5.84
CA ASP A 74 8.09 -21.94 -5.00
C ASP A 74 7.63 -21.42 -3.63
N LYS A 75 8.00 -20.19 -3.28
CA LYS A 75 7.73 -19.57 -1.97
C LYS A 75 6.58 -18.57 -2.02
N ILE A 76 6.17 -18.10 -3.21
CA ILE A 76 5.14 -17.08 -3.33
C ILE A 76 3.76 -17.68 -3.06
N VAL A 77 3.16 -17.27 -1.95
CA VAL A 77 1.78 -17.67 -1.60
C VAL A 77 0.78 -16.70 -2.22
N LEU A 78 1.16 -15.42 -2.28
CA LEU A 78 0.23 -14.35 -2.62
C LEU A 78 0.93 -13.09 -3.13
N VAL A 79 0.27 -12.40 -4.07
CA VAL A 79 0.58 -11.02 -4.46
C VAL A 79 -0.55 -10.09 -4.02
N VAL A 80 -0.22 -8.99 -3.35
CA VAL A 80 -1.14 -7.89 -3.02
C VAL A 80 -0.76 -6.66 -3.80
N SER A 81 -1.70 -6.09 -4.55
CA SER A 81 -1.47 -4.87 -5.32
C SER A 81 -2.71 -4.00 -5.39
N ASP A 82 -2.61 -2.82 -6.01
CA ASP A 82 -3.80 -2.09 -6.41
C ASP A 82 -4.73 -2.96 -7.29
N ASN A 83 -6.03 -2.62 -7.32
CA ASN A 83 -7.01 -3.39 -8.09
C ASN A 83 -6.98 -3.02 -9.58
N ALA A 84 -5.84 -2.55 -10.10
CA ALA A 84 -5.76 -2.16 -11.49
C ALA A 84 -5.81 -3.39 -12.42
N THR A 85 -6.42 -3.22 -13.58
CA THR A 85 -6.60 -4.31 -14.57
C THR A 85 -5.27 -4.88 -15.06
N TYR A 86 -4.24 -4.04 -15.16
CA TYR A 86 -2.93 -4.42 -15.66
C TYR A 86 -2.17 -5.37 -14.72
N ILE A 87 -2.16 -5.08 -13.41
CA ILE A 87 -1.44 -5.89 -12.43
C ILE A 87 -2.17 -7.20 -12.16
N LYS A 88 -3.51 -7.18 -12.23
CA LYS A 88 -4.32 -8.39 -12.20
C LYS A 88 -4.01 -9.31 -13.39
N SER A 89 -3.89 -8.75 -14.60
CA SER A 89 -3.51 -9.50 -15.79
C SER A 89 -2.10 -10.09 -15.67
N ALA A 90 -1.12 -9.28 -15.22
CA ALA A 90 0.27 -9.71 -15.06
C ALA A 90 0.41 -10.85 -14.02
N THR A 91 -0.27 -10.76 -12.88
CA THR A 91 -0.25 -11.80 -11.83
C THR A 91 -0.96 -13.07 -12.27
N THR A 92 -2.10 -12.95 -12.96
CA THR A 92 -2.83 -14.10 -13.52
C THR A 92 -1.99 -14.84 -14.55
N ASN A 93 -1.29 -14.13 -15.43
CA ASN A 93 -0.39 -14.73 -16.43
C ASN A 93 0.83 -15.43 -15.79
N LEU A 94 1.22 -15.03 -14.58
CA LEU A 94 2.26 -15.70 -13.79
C LEU A 94 1.69 -16.83 -12.92
N GLN A 95 0.39 -17.14 -13.02
CA GLN A 95 -0.33 -18.12 -12.20
C GLN A 95 -0.21 -17.85 -10.68
N LEU A 96 0.02 -16.59 -10.31
CA LEU A 96 0.11 -16.18 -8.92
C LEU A 96 -1.28 -15.84 -8.38
N LYS A 97 -1.57 -16.26 -7.15
CA LYS A 97 -2.76 -15.79 -6.44
C LYS A 97 -2.63 -14.28 -6.23
N HIS A 98 -3.72 -13.56 -6.45
CA HIS A 98 -3.78 -12.10 -6.33
C HIS A 98 -4.88 -11.70 -5.34
N PHE A 99 -4.52 -10.86 -4.36
CA PHE A 99 -5.45 -10.21 -3.46
C PHE A 99 -5.43 -8.70 -3.72
N LYS A 100 -6.63 -8.10 -3.73
CA LYS A 100 -6.78 -6.66 -3.90
C LYS A 100 -6.26 -5.94 -2.67
N CYS A 101 -5.59 -4.81 -2.87
CA CYS A 101 -5.21 -3.92 -1.79
C CYS A 101 -6.47 -3.44 -1.06
N PHE A 102 -6.53 -3.74 0.24
CA PHE A 102 -7.65 -3.38 1.11
C PHE A 102 -7.89 -1.86 1.11
N ALA A 103 -6.82 -1.07 1.24
CA ALA A 103 -6.91 0.39 1.25
C ALA A 103 -7.46 0.95 -0.07
N HIS A 104 -7.08 0.36 -1.21
CA HIS A 104 -7.62 0.76 -2.52
C HIS A 104 -9.08 0.35 -2.68
N SER A 105 -9.44 -0.86 -2.25
CA SER A 105 -10.82 -1.36 -2.31
C SER A 105 -11.76 -0.50 -1.46
N LEU A 106 -11.34 -0.14 -0.26
CA LEU A 106 -12.07 0.78 0.62
C LEU A 106 -12.19 2.17 -0.02
N ASN A 107 -11.13 2.67 -0.66
CA ASN A 107 -11.20 3.93 -1.40
C ASN A 107 -12.21 3.85 -2.56
N LEU A 108 -12.27 2.77 -3.33
CA LEU A 108 -13.25 2.61 -4.41
C LEU A 108 -14.69 2.58 -3.88
N ILE A 109 -14.96 1.80 -2.83
CA ILE A 109 -16.29 1.74 -2.18
C ILE A 109 -16.72 3.13 -1.71
N VAL A 110 -15.83 3.85 -1.04
CA VAL A 110 -16.08 5.23 -0.57
C VAL A 110 -16.35 6.19 -1.74
N GLN A 111 -15.60 6.10 -2.85
CA GLN A 111 -15.82 6.95 -4.03
C GLN A 111 -17.16 6.65 -4.72
N GLU A 112 -17.52 5.37 -4.90
CA GLU A 112 -18.77 4.98 -5.54
C GLU A 112 -19.99 5.41 -4.71
N THR A 113 -19.94 5.20 -3.38
CA THR A 113 -21.03 5.55 -2.47
C THR A 113 -21.18 7.06 -2.25
N ILE A 114 -20.08 7.79 -2.03
CA ILE A 114 -20.11 9.21 -1.63
C ILE A 114 -19.97 10.17 -2.81
N VAL A 115 -19.23 9.84 -3.87
CA VAL A 115 -19.06 10.78 -5.01
C VAL A 115 -20.08 10.51 -6.10
N GLY A 116 -20.45 9.24 -6.33
CA GLY A 116 -21.44 8.85 -7.34
C GLY A 116 -22.87 9.25 -6.99
N ASN A 117 -23.32 9.02 -5.76
CA ASN A 117 -24.72 9.23 -5.37
C ASN A 117 -25.01 10.60 -4.70
N PHE A 118 -24.05 11.19 -4.00
CA PHE A 118 -24.25 12.46 -3.27
C PHE A 118 -24.28 13.68 -4.21
N LYS A 119 -23.55 13.63 -5.34
CA LYS A 119 -23.65 14.65 -6.41
C LYS A 119 -25.03 14.69 -7.06
N ARG A 120 -25.80 13.60 -6.98
CA ARG A 120 -27.08 13.45 -7.70
C ARG A 120 -28.30 13.83 -6.86
N LYS A 121 -28.16 14.01 -5.53
CA LYS A 121 -29.29 14.20 -4.61
C LYS A 121 -29.32 15.50 -3.80
N ILE A 122 -28.26 16.32 -3.79
CA ILE A 122 -28.29 17.61 -3.08
C ILE A 122 -27.79 18.74 -3.99
N SER A 123 -28.75 19.42 -4.61
CA SER A 123 -28.59 20.82 -5.01
C SER A 123 -28.44 21.66 -3.73
N GLY A 124 -27.26 22.22 -3.46
CA GLY A 124 -27.11 23.32 -2.50
C GLY A 124 -26.08 23.19 -1.37
N LYS A 125 -25.35 22.07 -1.20
CA LYS A 125 -24.18 22.04 -0.31
C LYS A 125 -22.98 21.47 -1.03
N THR A 126 -21.89 22.25 -1.06
CA THR A 126 -20.60 21.84 -1.60
C THR A 126 -20.10 20.61 -0.83
N PRO A 127 -19.95 19.44 -1.47
CA PRO A 127 -19.41 18.26 -0.80
C PRO A 127 -17.98 18.57 -0.37
N THR A 128 -17.67 18.42 0.92
CA THR A 128 -16.28 18.42 1.39
C THR A 128 -15.52 17.34 0.62
N LYS A 129 -14.53 17.75 -0.18
CA LYS A 129 -13.74 16.85 -1.02
C LYS A 129 -13.13 15.76 -0.14
N LEU A 130 -13.38 14.51 -0.51
CA LEU A 130 -12.63 13.38 0.01
C LEU A 130 -11.14 13.65 -0.22
N LEU A 131 -10.36 13.63 0.87
CA LEU A 131 -8.91 13.65 0.77
C LEU A 131 -8.50 12.39 0.00
N LEU A 132 -8.08 12.57 -1.26
CA LEU A 132 -7.49 11.50 -2.04
C LEU A 132 -6.23 10.98 -1.34
N TYR A 133 -5.83 9.75 -1.64
CA TYR A 133 -4.54 9.24 -1.24
C TYR A 133 -3.51 10.12 -1.94
N ILE A 134 -2.92 11.04 -1.18
CA ILE A 134 -1.79 11.82 -1.64
C ILE A 134 -0.60 11.12 -1.01
N ALA A 135 0.29 10.57 -1.84
CA ALA A 135 1.50 9.86 -1.39
C ALA A 135 2.35 10.70 -0.41
N THR A 136 2.15 12.02 -0.38
CA THR A 136 2.84 12.97 0.49
C THR A 136 2.11 13.32 1.80
N ARG A 137 0.94 12.74 2.10
CA ARG A 137 0.21 12.97 3.37
C ARG A 137 -0.06 11.65 4.10
N ARG A 138 0.91 11.26 4.96
CA ARG A 138 1.12 9.94 5.57
C ARG A 138 -0.07 9.30 6.33
N ASN A 139 -1.14 10.03 6.65
CA ASN A 139 -2.23 9.55 7.52
C ASN A 139 -3.60 9.43 6.83
N SER A 140 -3.67 9.55 5.50
CA SER A 140 -4.95 9.50 4.78
C SER A 140 -5.71 8.18 4.97
N THR A 141 -5.02 7.05 5.16
CA THR A 141 -5.63 5.71 5.36
C THR A 141 -6.42 5.61 6.66
N PHE A 142 -5.92 6.19 7.77
CA PHE A 142 -6.64 6.21 9.04
C PHE A 142 -7.96 7.00 8.90
N HIS A 143 -7.90 8.24 8.43
CA HIS A 143 -9.10 9.09 8.29
C HIS A 143 -10.16 8.48 7.36
N ARG A 144 -9.74 7.68 6.37
CA ARG A 144 -10.65 6.96 5.48
C ARG A 144 -11.30 5.76 6.15
N LEU A 145 -10.54 4.98 6.91
CA LEU A 145 -11.05 3.84 7.67
C LEU A 145 -12.00 4.33 8.77
N ASP A 146 -11.62 5.37 9.51
CA ASP A 146 -12.44 5.99 10.56
C ASP A 146 -13.79 6.48 10.01
N ARG A 147 -13.75 7.19 8.89
CA ARG A 147 -14.97 7.67 8.21
C ARG A 147 -15.80 6.54 7.61
N PHE A 148 -15.16 5.48 7.10
CA PHE A 148 -15.85 4.30 6.57
C PHE A 148 -16.58 3.52 7.67
N VAL A 149 -15.95 3.37 8.84
CA VAL A 149 -16.55 2.77 10.03
C VAL A 149 -17.73 3.62 10.53
N GLU A 150 -17.59 4.94 10.57
CA GLU A 150 -18.68 5.86 10.96
C GLU A 150 -19.91 5.73 10.04
N LEU A 151 -19.68 5.42 8.76
CA LEU A 151 -20.73 5.29 7.74
C LEU A 151 -21.28 3.86 7.59
N GLU A 152 -20.94 2.91 8.47
CA GLU A 152 -21.33 1.50 8.37
C GLU A 152 -22.82 1.29 8.04
N THR A 153 -23.70 1.99 8.75
CA THR A 153 -25.17 1.88 8.55
C THR A 153 -25.58 2.34 7.15
N THR A 154 -24.97 3.42 6.67
CA THR A 154 -25.23 3.99 5.34
C THR A 154 -24.66 3.10 4.24
N VAL A 155 -23.47 2.53 4.45
CA VAL A 155 -22.83 1.59 3.51
C VAL A 155 -23.66 0.32 3.39
N LYS A 156 -24.06 -0.30 4.50
CA LYS A 156 -24.92 -1.50 4.50
C LYS A 156 -26.27 -1.25 3.82
N ALA A 157 -26.93 -0.12 4.13
CA ALA A 157 -28.18 0.25 3.48
C ALA A 157 -28.01 0.45 1.97
N THR A 158 -26.94 1.12 1.55
CA THR A 158 -26.69 1.42 0.12
C THR A 158 -26.38 0.15 -0.67
N VAL A 159 -25.55 -0.76 -0.15
CA VAL A 159 -25.24 -2.02 -0.83
C VAL A 159 -26.50 -2.88 -0.99
N THR A 160 -27.35 -2.92 0.04
CA THR A 160 -28.64 -3.62 -0.01
C THR A 160 -29.56 -3.03 -1.09
N ILE A 161 -29.60 -1.70 -1.23
CA ILE A 161 -30.41 -1.01 -2.24
C ILE A 161 -29.87 -1.22 -3.66
N MET A 162 -28.55 -1.29 -3.82
CA MET A 162 -27.91 -1.35 -5.13
C MET A 162 -27.97 -2.75 -5.76
N ASN A 163 -28.35 -3.79 -5.01
CA ASN A 163 -28.31 -5.20 -5.43
C ASN A 163 -27.01 -5.54 -6.16
N ALA A 164 -25.93 -4.87 -5.77
CA ALA A 164 -24.63 -4.98 -6.38
C ALA A 164 -23.94 -6.18 -5.75
N ASP A 165 -23.39 -7.05 -6.58
CA ASP A 165 -22.59 -8.21 -6.17
C ASP A 165 -21.21 -7.75 -5.67
N LEU A 166 -21.23 -6.86 -4.68
CA LEU A 166 -20.08 -6.33 -3.98
C LEU A 166 -19.84 -7.21 -2.77
N HIS A 167 -18.58 -7.58 -2.55
CA HIS A 167 -18.20 -8.35 -1.38
C HIS A 167 -18.45 -7.49 -0.13
N ILE A 168 -19.56 -7.73 0.56
CA ILE A 168 -19.91 -7.07 1.80
C ILE A 168 -18.99 -7.62 2.89
N LEU A 169 -18.37 -6.72 3.65
CA LEU A 169 -17.55 -7.11 4.80
C LEU A 169 -18.38 -7.92 5.80
N THR A 170 -17.82 -9.02 6.31
CA THR A 170 -18.47 -9.82 7.34
C THR A 170 -18.58 -9.04 8.66
N PRO A 171 -19.45 -9.46 9.59
CA PRO A 171 -19.50 -8.88 10.92
C PRO A 171 -18.14 -8.89 11.63
N GLU A 172 -17.33 -9.95 11.46
CA GLU A 172 -15.98 -10.00 12.01
C GLU A 172 -15.06 -8.94 11.37
N GLU A 173 -15.10 -8.77 10.04
CA GLU A 173 -14.27 -7.77 9.35
C GLU A 173 -14.65 -6.33 9.75
N TRP A 174 -15.93 -6.04 9.92
CA TRP A 174 -16.40 -4.76 10.48
C TRP A 174 -15.89 -4.53 11.90
N LYS A 175 -15.90 -5.58 12.73
CA LYS A 175 -15.35 -5.53 14.08
C LYS A 175 -13.85 -5.26 14.06
N THR A 176 -13.09 -5.96 13.22
CA THR A 176 -11.66 -5.71 13.03
C THR A 176 -11.38 -4.28 12.60
N CYS A 177 -12.16 -3.72 11.67
CA CYS A 177 -12.01 -2.32 11.25
C CYS A 177 -12.23 -1.34 12.42
N LYS A 178 -13.26 -1.59 13.25
CA LYS A 178 -13.55 -0.78 14.45
C LYS A 178 -12.46 -0.84 15.50
N GLU A 179 -11.88 -2.03 15.73
CA GLU A 179 -10.78 -2.23 16.69
C GLU A 179 -9.46 -1.63 16.18
N LEU A 180 -9.28 -1.57 14.87
CA LEU A 180 -8.08 -1.01 14.23
C LEU A 180 -8.06 0.53 14.28
N CYS A 181 -9.22 1.19 14.25
CA CYS A 181 -9.31 2.67 14.30
C CYS A 181 -8.63 3.29 15.55
N PRO A 182 -8.89 2.84 16.79
CA PRO A 182 -8.21 3.34 17.99
C PRO A 182 -6.69 3.19 17.94
N VAL A 183 -6.20 2.05 17.43
CA VAL A 183 -4.77 1.77 17.30
C VAL A 183 -4.13 2.74 16.29
N LEU A 184 -4.73 2.88 15.11
CA LEU A 184 -4.24 3.77 14.07
C LEU A 184 -4.34 5.26 14.45
N LYS A 185 -5.31 5.64 15.27
CA LYS A 185 -5.46 7.00 15.80
C LYS A 185 -4.23 7.45 16.60
N GLN A 186 -3.67 6.56 17.42
CA GLN A 186 -2.46 6.86 18.20
C GLN A 186 -1.28 7.20 17.29
N PHE A 187 -1.12 6.46 16.18
CA PHE A 187 -0.07 6.74 15.20
C PHE A 187 -0.34 8.03 14.40
N ASP A 188 -1.60 8.34 14.07
CA ASP A 188 -1.98 9.60 13.42
C ASP A 188 -1.72 10.82 14.32
N GLU A 189 -1.96 10.71 15.62
CA GLU A 189 -1.69 11.79 16.59
C GLU A 189 -0.18 12.02 16.76
N VAL A 190 0.62 10.96 16.92
CA VAL A 190 2.09 11.06 17.04
C VAL A 190 2.72 11.68 15.80
N THR A 191 2.23 11.33 14.62
CA THR A 191 2.76 11.84 13.34
C THR A 191 2.37 13.28 13.03
N LYS A 192 1.44 13.90 13.77
CA LYS A 192 1.13 15.34 13.69
C LYS A 192 2.05 16.21 14.56
N ILE A 193 2.79 15.60 15.48
CA ILE A 193 3.69 16.29 16.42
C ILE A 193 5.09 16.50 15.83
N ILE A 194 5.41 15.78 14.74
CA ILE A 194 6.70 15.82 14.02
C ILE A 194 6.56 16.70 12.78
#